data_AF-A0A8S2LWC7-F1
#
_entry.id   AF-A0A8S2LWC7-F1
#
_cell.length_a   1.000
_cell.length_b   1.000
_cell.length_c   1.000
_cell.angle_alpha   90.00
_cell.angle_beta   90.00
_cell.angle_gamma   90.00
#
_symmetry.space_group_name_H-M   'P 1'
#
loop_
_entity.id
_entity.type
_entity.pdbx_description
1 polymer ?
#
loop_
_entity_poly.entity_id
_entity_poly.type
_entity_poly.pdbx_seq_one_letter_code
_entity_poly.pdbx_strand_id
1 'polypeptide(L)'
;QTVAQLCGWSNVDSKSVGYDRMTLLLEQDEYEKVAALYVFQMNVNRALEILNEGLQRGGKEELATLIVALVGSIRATSTNNDDKALINEFSSVTKLFHRPYVRAMFGFILSQDGEDLQYECVLDEQLDLHNKVAFAARYLNEQRLYDKLDKLAEESREKGDLQGILLTGLRQNGCELIQKYLDQTSDIRTTTLLSIYAQEDVYQECPYVQE
;
A
#
# COMPACT_ATOMS: atom_id res chain seq x y z
N GLN A 1 -15.39 1.64 2.13
CA GLN A 1 -15.05 1.32 3.54
C GLN A 1 -14.69 -0.16 3.73
N THR A 2 -15.45 -1.11 3.17
CA THR A 2 -15.17 -2.55 3.26
C THR A 2 -13.80 -2.97 2.71
N VAL A 3 -13.42 -2.48 1.52
CA VAL A 3 -12.12 -2.80 0.91
C VAL A 3 -10.94 -2.34 1.77
N ALA A 4 -11.05 -1.14 2.36
CA ALA A 4 -10.04 -0.62 3.27
C ALA A 4 -9.87 -1.53 4.49
N GLN A 5 -10.97 -1.98 5.11
CA GLN A 5 -10.93 -2.91 6.23
C GLN A 5 -10.29 -4.26 5.85
N LEU A 6 -10.64 -4.83 4.69
CA LEU A 6 -10.04 -6.06 4.18
C LEU A 6 -8.52 -5.92 4.00
N CYS A 7 -8.07 -4.74 3.54
CA CYS A 7 -6.66 -4.43 3.40
C CYS A 7 -5.97 -4.04 4.72
N GLY A 8 -6.67 -4.07 5.86
CA GLY A 8 -6.13 -3.66 7.15
C GLY A 8 -6.09 -2.15 7.39
N TRP A 9 -6.67 -1.34 6.51
CA TRP A 9 -6.94 0.09 6.74
C TRP A 9 -8.27 0.24 7.48
N SER A 10 -8.26 -0.10 8.77
CA SER A 10 -9.40 0.13 9.66
C SER A 10 -9.08 1.23 10.65
N ASN A 11 -10.11 1.92 11.14
CA ASN A 11 -9.95 2.81 12.29
C ASN A 11 -9.29 2.00 13.41
N VAL A 12 -8.29 2.62 14.04
CA VAL A 12 -7.32 1.99 14.96
C VAL A 12 -7.99 1.56 16.26
N ASP A 13 -8.84 0.55 16.18
CA ASP A 13 -9.23 -0.23 17.33
C ASP A 13 -8.09 -1.24 17.55
N SER A 14 -7.62 -1.34 18.79
CA SER A 14 -6.47 -2.15 19.26
C SER A 14 -6.58 -3.66 19.01
N LYS A 15 -7.60 -4.10 18.27
CA LYS A 15 -7.90 -5.50 17.93
C LYS A 15 -8.05 -5.74 16.43
N SER A 16 -7.74 -4.76 15.58
CA SER A 16 -7.84 -4.93 14.15
C SER A 16 -6.57 -5.54 13.55
N VAL A 17 -6.71 -6.29 12.47
CA VAL A 17 -5.57 -6.85 11.70
C VAL A 17 -4.61 -5.75 11.25
N GLY A 18 -5.13 -4.55 10.98
CA GLY A 18 -4.31 -3.38 10.66
C GLY A 18 -3.39 -2.94 11.80
N TYR A 19 -3.92 -2.93 13.03
CA TYR A 19 -3.18 -2.56 14.23
C TYR A 19 -2.02 -3.53 14.51
N ASP A 20 -2.27 -4.84 14.42
CA ASP A 20 -1.25 -5.86 14.64
C ASP A 20 -0.09 -5.72 13.64
N ARG A 21 -0.40 -5.45 12.37
CA ARG A 21 0.60 -5.25 11.32
C ARG A 21 1.42 -3.98 11.52
N MET A 22 0.78 -2.87 11.89
CA MET A 22 1.51 -1.64 12.22
C MET A 22 2.41 -1.84 13.44
N THR A 23 1.95 -2.59 14.44
CA THR A 23 2.77 -2.93 15.63
C THR A 23 3.99 -3.74 15.25
N LEU A 24 3.83 -4.76 14.40
CA LEU A 24 4.96 -5.55 13.88
C LEU A 24 5.97 -4.68 13.13
N LEU A 25 5.52 -3.71 12.34
CA LEU A 25 6.41 -2.77 11.66
C LEU A 25 7.17 -1.87 12.65
N LEU A 26 6.53 -1.42 13.73
CA LEU A 26 7.19 -0.65 14.77
C LEU A 26 8.24 -1.48 15.53
N GLU A 27 7.98 -2.77 15.75
CA GLU A 27 8.97 -3.71 16.33
C GLU A 27 10.18 -3.93 15.41
N GLN A 28 9.99 -3.74 14.10
CA GLN A 28 11.04 -3.79 13.08
C GLN A 28 11.76 -2.45 12.84
N ASP A 29 11.47 -1.44 13.66
CA ASP A 29 11.97 -0.06 13.51
C ASP A 29 11.59 0.62 12.17
N GLU A 30 10.49 0.18 11.54
CA GLU A 30 9.98 0.71 10.26
C GLU A 30 9.01 1.88 10.49
N TYR A 31 9.44 2.87 11.28
CA TYR A 31 8.61 4.02 11.65
C TYR A 31 8.12 4.83 10.44
N GLU A 32 8.93 4.94 9.38
CA GLU A 32 8.55 5.71 8.20
C GLU A 32 7.40 5.04 7.43
N LYS A 33 7.36 3.71 7.39
CA LYS A 33 6.25 2.97 6.76
C LYS A 33 4.96 3.21 7.51
N VAL A 34 5.00 3.11 8.84
CA VAL A 34 3.81 3.32 9.70
C VAL A 34 3.33 4.76 9.62
N ALA A 35 4.24 5.74 9.60
CA ALA A 35 3.89 7.14 9.41
C ALA A 35 3.21 7.39 8.04
N ALA A 36 3.73 6.81 6.96
CA ALA A 36 3.13 6.91 5.63
C ALA A 36 1.69 6.33 5.61
N LEU A 37 1.46 5.19 6.26
CA LEU A 37 0.12 4.60 6.38
C LEU A 37 -0.85 5.53 7.13
N TYR A 38 -0.40 6.18 8.21
CA TYR A 38 -1.22 7.16 8.92
C TYR A 38 -1.52 8.40 8.07
N VAL A 39 -0.56 8.87 7.28
CA VAL A 39 -0.76 9.97 6.32
C VAL A 39 -1.79 9.59 5.26
N PHE A 40 -1.74 8.39 4.68
CA PHE A 40 -2.75 7.91 3.73
C PHE A 40 -4.15 7.72 4.34
N GLN A 41 -4.25 7.70 5.66
CA GLN A 41 -5.53 7.68 6.38
C GLN A 41 -5.97 9.08 6.82
N MET A 42 -5.27 10.13 6.40
CA MET A 42 -5.47 11.53 6.82
C MET A 42 -5.23 11.78 8.31
N ASN A 43 -4.49 10.90 9.00
CA ASN A 43 -4.15 11.05 10.41
C ASN A 43 -2.70 11.52 10.58
N VAL A 44 -2.45 12.76 10.17
CA VAL A 44 -1.10 13.31 10.12
C VAL A 44 -0.51 13.56 11.52
N ASN A 45 -1.36 13.87 12.51
CA ASN A 45 -0.93 14.00 13.90
C ASN A 45 -0.33 12.69 14.41
N ARG A 46 -1.01 11.56 14.18
CA ARG A 46 -0.50 10.26 14.57
C ARG A 46 0.76 9.87 13.80
N ALA A 47 0.86 10.23 12.52
CA ALA A 47 2.09 10.03 11.75
C ALA A 47 3.30 10.77 12.38
N LEU A 48 3.10 12.02 12.80
CA LEU A 48 4.14 12.80 13.49
C LEU A 48 4.49 12.20 14.86
N GLU A 49 3.51 11.71 15.62
CA GLU A 49 3.76 11.01 16.89
C GLU A 49 4.64 9.77 16.67
N ILE A 50 4.33 8.93 15.68
CA ILE A 50 5.12 7.74 15.35
C ILE A 50 6.56 8.08 14.95
N LEU A 51 6.76 9.10 14.11
CA LEU A 51 8.11 9.52 13.73
C LEU A 51 8.90 10.06 14.94
N ASN A 52 8.24 10.79 15.85
CA ASN A 52 8.86 11.27 17.09
C ASN A 52 9.19 10.13 18.06
N GLU A 53 8.33 9.14 18.18
CA GLU A 53 8.60 7.91 18.96
C GLU A 53 9.86 7.21 18.42
N GLY A 54 9.98 7.07 17.10
CA GLY A 54 11.18 6.51 16.46
C GLY A 54 12.43 7.35 16.72
N LEU A 55 12.33 8.68 16.66
CA LEU A 55 13.44 9.59 16.99
C LEU A 55 13.90 9.41 18.45
N GLN A 56 12.97 9.33 19.40
CA GLN A 56 13.28 9.17 20.84
C GLN A 56 13.90 7.82 21.18
N ARG A 57 13.59 6.76 20.43
CA ARG A 57 14.12 5.40 20.64
C ARG A 57 15.54 5.17 20.10
N GLY A 58 16.24 6.24 19.71
CA GLY A 58 17.58 6.18 19.11
C GLY A 58 17.56 6.41 17.60
N GLY A 59 16.50 7.03 17.09
CA GLY A 59 16.33 7.33 15.69
C GLY A 59 17.41 8.24 15.11
N LYS A 60 17.69 8.05 13.82
CA LYS A 60 18.72 8.76 13.06
C LYS A 60 18.26 10.19 12.70
N GLU A 61 19.21 11.06 12.36
CA GLU A 61 18.96 12.42 11.84
C GLU A 61 17.99 12.43 10.63
N GLU A 62 17.91 11.32 9.90
CA GLU A 62 16.93 11.08 8.84
C GLU A 62 15.48 11.25 9.32
N LEU A 63 15.12 10.72 10.50
CA LEU A 63 13.75 10.86 11.03
C LEU A 63 13.43 12.30 11.40
N ALA A 64 14.39 13.04 11.96
CA ALA A 64 14.22 14.47 12.21
C ALA A 64 14.01 15.25 10.90
N THR A 65 14.76 14.90 9.85
CA THR A 65 14.60 15.48 8.51
C THR A 65 13.20 15.18 7.94
N LEU A 66 12.71 13.95 8.12
CA LEU A 66 11.36 13.55 7.67
C LEU A 66 10.26 14.30 8.42
N ILE A 67 10.39 14.48 9.74
CA ILE A 67 9.44 15.25 10.54
C ILE A 67 9.38 16.70 10.05
N VAL A 68 10.54 17.35 9.87
CA VAL A 68 10.61 18.74 9.38
C VAL A 68 10.03 18.85 7.98
N ALA A 69 10.41 17.95 7.07
CA ALA A 69 9.89 17.93 5.71
C ALA A 69 8.37 17.68 5.68
N LEU A 70 7.85 16.79 6.52
CA LEU A 70 6.42 16.49 6.63
C LEU A 70 5.64 17.71 7.10
N VAL A 71 6.06 18.34 8.20
CA VAL A 71 5.45 19.58 8.71
C VAL A 71 5.51 20.69 7.65
N GLY A 72 6.64 20.85 6.98
CA GLY A 72 6.82 21.84 5.91
C GLY A 72 5.87 21.61 4.73
N SER A 73 5.75 20.36 4.27
CA SER A 73 4.89 19.98 3.14
C SER A 73 3.41 20.23 3.44
N ILE A 74 2.94 19.87 4.65
CA ILE A 74 1.55 20.12 5.07
C ILE A 74 1.25 21.61 5.12
N ARG A 75 2.19 22.42 5.61
CA ARG A 75 2.01 23.87 5.67
C ARG A 75 1.98 24.49 4.27
N ALA A 76 2.80 23.99 3.36
CA ALA A 76 2.84 24.46 1.97
C ALA A 76 1.53 24.19 1.23
N THR A 77 0.84 23.08 1.51
CA THR A 77 -0.47 22.76 0.91
C THR A 77 -1.64 23.41 1.66
N SER A 78 -1.48 23.71 2.96
CA SER A 78 -2.52 24.39 3.75
C SER A 78 -2.61 25.90 3.51
N THR A 79 -1.57 26.55 2.98
CA THR A 79 -1.61 27.98 2.71
C THR A 79 -2.49 28.24 1.48
N ASN A 80 -3.59 28.99 1.66
CA ASN A 80 -4.52 29.43 0.60
C ASN A 80 -3.87 30.26 -0.55
N ASN A 81 -2.56 30.45 -0.52
CA ASN A 81 -1.83 31.11 -1.58
C ASN A 81 -1.30 30.05 -2.53
N ASP A 82 -1.39 30.34 -3.83
CA ASP A 82 -0.76 29.65 -4.95
C ASP A 82 0.79 29.64 -4.86
N ASP A 83 1.36 29.29 -3.71
CA ASP A 83 2.79 29.11 -3.50
C ASP A 83 3.23 27.78 -4.12
N LYS A 84 2.86 27.59 -5.39
CA LYS A 84 3.35 26.53 -6.29
C LYS A 84 4.87 26.47 -6.27
N ALA A 85 5.55 27.58 -5.99
CA ALA A 85 6.99 27.62 -5.78
C ALA A 85 7.44 26.75 -4.59
N LEU A 86 6.78 26.85 -3.43
CA LEU A 86 7.08 26.03 -2.26
C LEU A 86 6.75 24.56 -2.53
N ILE A 87 5.59 24.27 -3.13
CA ILE A 87 5.21 22.91 -3.52
C ILE A 87 6.25 22.30 -4.48
N ASN A 88 6.73 23.06 -5.46
CA ASN A 88 7.77 22.61 -6.40
C ASN A 88 9.12 22.37 -5.71
N GLU A 89 9.48 23.20 -4.73
CA GLU A 89 10.69 23.02 -3.93
C GLU A 89 10.59 21.73 -3.10
N PHE A 90 9.49 21.53 -2.37
CA PHE A 90 9.24 20.29 -1.63
C PHE A 90 9.15 19.07 -2.56
N SER A 91 8.54 19.19 -3.75
CA SER A 91 8.53 18.13 -4.77
C SER A 91 9.94 17.74 -5.21
N SER A 92 10.84 18.72 -5.32
CA SER A 92 12.25 18.47 -5.69
C SER A 92 13.01 17.78 -4.56
N VAL A 93 12.80 18.20 -3.31
CA VAL A 93 13.40 17.58 -2.12
C VAL A 93 12.91 16.15 -1.93
N THR A 94 11.61 15.91 -2.14
CA THR A 94 11.00 14.60 -1.87
C THR A 94 11.42 13.51 -2.85
N LYS A 95 11.84 13.89 -4.06
CA LYS A 95 12.50 12.99 -5.03
C LYS A 95 13.85 12.46 -4.55
N LEU A 96 14.49 13.12 -3.58
CA LEU A 96 15.75 12.66 -2.99
C LEU A 96 15.56 11.46 -2.05
N PHE A 97 14.33 11.19 -1.61
CA PHE A 97 14.07 10.05 -0.73
C PHE A 97 14.12 8.72 -1.50
N HIS A 98 14.94 7.79 -1.04
CA HIS A 98 15.08 6.48 -1.67
C HIS A 98 14.03 5.45 -1.22
N ARG A 99 13.38 5.67 -0.07
CA ARG A 99 12.41 4.73 0.49
C ARG A 99 11.03 4.91 -0.17
N PRO A 100 10.42 3.85 -0.77
CA PRO A 100 9.15 3.96 -1.50
C PRO A 100 8.00 4.54 -0.69
N TYR A 101 7.83 4.09 0.57
CA TYR A 101 6.77 4.59 1.46
C TYR A 101 6.91 6.08 1.77
N VAL A 102 8.13 6.58 1.90
CA VAL A 102 8.39 8.01 2.13
C VAL A 102 8.05 8.83 0.89
N ARG A 103 8.50 8.38 -0.31
CA ARG A 103 8.15 9.05 -1.56
C ARG A 103 6.64 9.10 -1.77
N ALA A 104 5.96 7.97 -1.55
CA ALA A 104 4.52 7.86 -1.66
C ALA A 104 3.80 8.78 -0.65
N MET A 105 4.28 8.85 0.60
CA MET A 105 3.74 9.75 1.64
C MET A 105 3.77 11.22 1.20
N PHE A 106 4.92 11.68 0.70
CA PHE A 106 5.06 13.06 0.23
C PHE A 106 4.36 13.32 -1.09
N GLY A 107 4.41 12.37 -2.03
CA GLY A 107 3.66 12.42 -3.28
C GLY A 107 2.17 12.60 -2.99
N PHE A 108 1.63 11.86 -2.02
CA PHE A 108 0.24 12.01 -1.61
C PHE A 108 -0.07 13.41 -1.08
N ILE A 109 0.73 13.95 -0.16
CA ILE A 109 0.49 15.27 0.44
C ILE A 109 0.56 16.37 -0.62
N LEU A 110 1.58 16.35 -1.46
CA LEU A 110 1.83 17.40 -2.46
C LEU A 110 0.85 17.34 -3.65
N SER A 111 0.16 16.21 -3.85
CA SER A 111 -0.84 16.04 -4.91
C SER A 111 -2.26 16.44 -4.51
N GLN A 112 -2.53 16.89 -3.28
CA GLN A 112 -3.90 17.13 -2.79
C GLN A 112 -4.62 18.33 -3.44
N ASP A 113 -3.92 19.22 -4.14
CA ASP A 113 -4.48 20.49 -4.66
C ASP A 113 -4.66 20.54 -6.20
N GLY A 114 -4.61 19.38 -6.89
CA GLY A 114 -4.80 19.31 -8.35
C GLY A 114 -6.24 19.09 -8.79
N GLU A 115 -6.72 19.79 -9.83
CA GLU A 115 -8.04 19.55 -10.46
C GLU A 115 -8.15 18.12 -11.04
N ASP A 116 -7.01 17.52 -11.40
CA ASP A 116 -6.86 16.11 -11.75
C ASP A 116 -5.99 15.43 -10.68
N LEU A 117 -6.63 14.86 -9.65
CA LEU A 117 -5.97 14.08 -8.61
C LEU A 117 -5.44 12.76 -9.20
N GLN A 118 -4.27 12.86 -9.80
CA GLN A 118 -3.48 11.79 -10.37
C GLN A 118 -2.55 11.25 -9.27
N TYR A 119 -2.97 10.18 -8.60
CA TYR A 119 -2.23 9.54 -7.51
C TYR A 119 -1.25 8.45 -7.99
N GLU A 120 -0.84 8.51 -9.27
CA GLU A 120 0.18 7.65 -9.86
C GLU A 120 1.51 7.75 -9.09
N CYS A 121 1.82 8.94 -8.56
CA CYS A 121 2.98 9.19 -7.68
C CYS A 121 3.00 8.33 -6.41
N VAL A 122 1.84 7.81 -5.99
CA VAL A 122 1.70 6.89 -4.84
C VAL A 122 1.61 5.45 -5.34
N LEU A 123 0.81 5.22 -6.38
CA LEU A 123 0.42 3.88 -6.82
C LEU A 123 1.49 3.14 -7.64
N ASP A 124 2.43 3.88 -8.22
CA ASP A 124 3.56 3.31 -8.96
C ASP A 124 4.78 3.05 -8.08
N GLU A 125 4.75 3.52 -6.83
CA GLU A 125 5.76 3.21 -5.83
C GLU A 125 5.72 1.74 -5.40
N GLN A 126 6.83 1.22 -4.88
CA GLN A 126 6.94 -0.16 -4.39
C GLN A 126 6.32 -0.30 -2.98
N LEU A 127 5.01 -0.10 -2.90
CA LEU A 127 4.20 -0.37 -1.71
C LEU A 127 3.66 -1.80 -1.73
N ASP A 128 3.32 -2.33 -0.56
CA ASP A 128 2.67 -3.64 -0.48
C ASP A 128 1.32 -3.62 -1.21
N LEU A 129 0.95 -4.73 -1.85
CA LEU A 129 -0.22 -4.79 -2.73
C LEU A 129 -1.50 -4.33 -2.02
N HIS A 130 -1.75 -4.85 -0.82
CA HIS A 130 -2.91 -4.49 -0.01
C HIS A 130 -2.97 -2.97 0.29
N ASN A 131 -1.83 -2.30 0.48
CA ASN A 131 -1.79 -0.85 0.70
C ASN A 131 -2.11 -0.09 -0.59
N LYS A 132 -1.63 -0.56 -1.75
CA LYS A 132 -2.02 0.01 -3.05
C LYS A 132 -3.52 -0.13 -3.31
N VAL A 133 -4.09 -1.30 -3.03
CA VAL A 133 -5.52 -1.58 -3.19
C VAL A 133 -6.36 -0.70 -2.26
N ALA A 134 -5.98 -0.60 -0.99
CA ALA A 134 -6.66 0.27 -0.03
C ALA A 134 -6.60 1.75 -0.43
N PHE A 135 -5.42 2.21 -0.86
CA PHE A 135 -5.21 3.57 -1.33
C PHE A 135 -6.06 3.86 -2.57
N ALA A 136 -5.98 3.00 -3.60
CA ALA A 136 -6.73 3.13 -4.83
C ALA A 136 -8.24 3.18 -4.56
N ALA A 137 -8.76 2.26 -3.75
CA ALA A 137 -10.18 2.19 -3.40
C ALA A 137 -10.67 3.40 -2.58
N ARG A 138 -9.77 4.14 -1.94
CA ARG A 138 -10.11 5.33 -1.15
C ARG A 138 -10.07 6.61 -1.98
N TYR A 139 -9.14 6.71 -2.93
CA TYR A 139 -8.78 7.98 -3.56
C TYR A 139 -9.05 8.05 -5.06
N LEU A 140 -9.16 6.91 -5.77
CA LEU A 140 -9.48 6.91 -7.19
C LEU A 140 -10.99 6.94 -7.43
N ASN A 141 -11.38 7.51 -8.57
CA ASN A 141 -12.73 7.35 -9.09
C ASN A 141 -12.96 5.91 -9.58
N GLU A 142 -14.23 5.55 -9.80
CA GLU A 142 -14.61 4.17 -10.15
C GLU A 142 -13.89 3.63 -11.40
N GLN A 143 -13.84 4.40 -12.48
CA GLN A 143 -13.18 3.96 -13.73
C GLN A 143 -11.69 3.70 -13.52
N ARG A 144 -10.96 4.67 -12.95
CA ARG A 144 -9.52 4.53 -12.67
C ARG A 144 -9.24 3.42 -11.65
N LEU A 145 -10.17 3.19 -10.72
CA LEU A 145 -10.06 2.11 -9.75
C LEU A 145 -10.08 0.75 -10.47
N TYR A 146 -11.08 0.49 -11.32
CA TYR A 146 -11.15 -0.77 -12.08
C TYR A 146 -9.88 -0.99 -12.90
N ASP A 147 -9.47 0.00 -13.70
CA ASP A 147 -8.27 -0.09 -14.53
C ASP A 147 -7.02 -0.39 -13.70
N LYS A 148 -6.89 0.25 -12.52
CA LYS A 148 -5.73 0.04 -11.66
C LYS A 148 -5.77 -1.33 -10.99
N LEU A 149 -6.92 -1.81 -10.54
CA LEU A 149 -7.05 -3.14 -9.92
C LEU A 149 -6.77 -4.24 -10.93
N ASP A 150 -7.26 -4.12 -12.16
CA ASP A 150 -6.97 -5.07 -13.25
C ASP A 150 -5.47 -5.10 -13.56
N LYS A 151 -4.83 -3.93 -13.65
CA LYS A 151 -3.37 -3.85 -13.84
C LYS A 151 -2.59 -4.51 -12.69
N LEU A 152 -2.98 -4.26 -11.45
CA LEU A 152 -2.33 -4.86 -10.28
C LEU A 152 -2.53 -6.39 -10.22
N ALA A 153 -3.71 -6.88 -10.63
CA ALA A 153 -4.00 -8.31 -10.72
C ALA A 153 -3.12 -8.98 -11.77
N GLU A 154 -2.99 -8.37 -12.95
CA GLU A 154 -2.12 -8.86 -14.02
C GLU A 154 -0.65 -8.86 -13.61
N GLU A 155 -0.15 -7.75 -13.04
CA GLU A 155 1.23 -7.67 -12.54
C GLU A 155 1.51 -8.76 -11.48
N SER A 156 0.55 -9.03 -10.59
CA SER A 156 0.69 -10.07 -9.57
C SER A 156 0.71 -11.47 -10.20
N ARG A 157 -0.12 -11.70 -11.23
CA ARG A 157 -0.15 -12.95 -11.99
C ARG A 157 1.16 -13.18 -12.73
N GLU A 158 1.69 -12.19 -13.42
CA GLU A 158 2.97 -12.30 -14.15
C GLU A 158 4.15 -12.58 -13.22
N LYS A 159 4.15 -11.93 -12.05
CA LYS A 159 5.20 -12.10 -11.03
C LYS A 159 5.04 -13.37 -10.20
N GLY A 160 3.87 -14.02 -10.22
CA GLY A 160 3.57 -15.11 -9.29
C GLY A 160 3.47 -14.65 -7.83
N ASP A 161 3.05 -13.40 -7.58
CA ASP A 161 2.92 -12.85 -6.23
C ASP A 161 1.60 -13.29 -5.59
N LEU A 162 1.67 -14.18 -4.60
CA LEU A 162 0.50 -14.72 -3.88
C LEU A 162 -0.34 -13.64 -3.18
N GLN A 163 0.18 -12.43 -2.92
CA GLN A 163 -0.66 -11.33 -2.45
C GLN A 163 -1.79 -11.00 -3.45
N GLY A 164 -1.56 -11.26 -4.74
CA GLY A 164 -2.51 -11.05 -5.83
C GLY A 164 -3.82 -11.83 -5.73
N ILE A 165 -3.87 -12.88 -4.89
CA ILE A 165 -5.11 -13.61 -4.56
C ILE A 165 -6.19 -12.65 -4.01
N LEU A 166 -5.79 -11.56 -3.35
CA LEU A 166 -6.70 -10.50 -2.92
C LEU A 166 -7.54 -9.91 -4.07
N LEU A 167 -6.97 -9.88 -5.28
CA LEU A 167 -7.58 -9.29 -6.47
C LEU A 167 -8.17 -10.35 -7.41
N THR A 168 -7.46 -11.46 -7.61
CA THR A 168 -7.87 -12.52 -8.54
C THR A 168 -8.84 -13.52 -7.93
N GLY A 169 -8.94 -13.55 -6.59
CA GLY A 169 -9.61 -14.61 -5.86
C GLY A 169 -8.92 -15.96 -6.04
N LEU A 170 -9.64 -17.04 -5.75
CA LEU A 170 -9.18 -18.42 -5.94
C LEU A 170 -9.85 -19.11 -7.15
N ARG A 171 -10.38 -18.32 -8.09
CA ARG A 171 -11.00 -18.80 -9.34
C ARG A 171 -9.93 -18.94 -10.44
N GLN A 172 -10.34 -19.00 -11.71
CA GLN A 172 -9.44 -19.18 -12.86
C GLN A 172 -8.18 -18.29 -12.81
N ASN A 173 -8.35 -16.96 -12.64
CA ASN A 173 -7.23 -16.03 -12.56
C ASN A 173 -6.32 -16.28 -11.34
N GLY A 174 -6.91 -16.74 -10.23
CA GLY A 174 -6.17 -17.16 -9.02
C GLY A 174 -5.37 -18.43 -9.25
N CYS A 175 -5.95 -19.43 -9.91
CA CYS A 175 -5.27 -20.67 -10.28
C CYS A 175 -4.05 -20.41 -11.18
N GLU A 176 -4.18 -19.51 -12.15
CA GLU A 176 -3.06 -19.12 -13.02
C GLU A 176 -1.93 -18.45 -12.24
N LEU A 177 -2.27 -17.59 -11.28
CA LEU A 177 -1.30 -16.96 -10.39
C LEU A 177 -0.59 -18.00 -9.51
N ILE A 178 -1.35 -18.93 -8.93
CA ILE A 178 -0.81 -20.02 -8.09
C ILE A 178 0.11 -20.93 -8.91
N GLN A 179 -0.25 -21.24 -10.16
CA GLN A 179 0.59 -22.00 -11.08
C GLN A 179 1.90 -21.26 -11.36
N LYS A 180 1.83 -19.94 -11.63
CA LYS A 180 3.04 -19.13 -11.86
C LYS A 180 3.97 -19.12 -10.66
N TYR A 181 3.41 -19.00 -9.45
CA TYR A 181 4.17 -19.09 -8.20
C TYR A 181 4.86 -20.46 -8.05
N LEU A 182 4.14 -21.55 -8.33
CA LEU A 182 4.69 -22.91 -8.26
C LEU A 182 5.85 -23.09 -9.24
N ASP A 183 5.70 -22.62 -10.48
CA ASP A 183 6.74 -22.74 -11.52
C ASP A 183 8.04 -22.03 -11.13
N GLN A 184 7.93 -20.92 -10.39
CA GLN A 184 9.10 -20.12 -9.98
C GLN A 184 9.75 -20.62 -8.69
N THR A 185 8.95 -21.05 -7.71
CA THR A 185 9.43 -21.35 -6.35
C THR A 185 9.55 -22.85 -6.07
N SER A 186 8.84 -23.69 -6.83
CA SER A 186 8.64 -25.12 -6.56
C SER A 186 8.08 -25.40 -5.15
N ASP A 187 7.41 -24.44 -4.50
CA ASP A 187 6.76 -24.64 -3.21
C ASP A 187 5.40 -25.34 -3.37
N ILE A 188 5.49 -26.66 -3.57
CA ILE A 188 4.34 -27.55 -3.73
C ILE A 188 3.43 -27.50 -2.50
N ARG A 189 3.95 -27.24 -1.29
CA ARG A 189 3.13 -27.29 -0.06
C ARG A 189 2.16 -26.12 -0.01
N THR A 190 2.68 -24.90 -0.25
CA THR A 190 1.85 -23.70 -0.28
C THR A 190 0.81 -23.79 -1.40
N THR A 191 1.21 -24.21 -2.59
CA THR A 191 0.29 -24.40 -3.73
C THR A 191 -0.79 -25.44 -3.44
N THR A 192 -0.41 -26.61 -2.90
CA THR A 192 -1.38 -27.68 -2.56
C THR A 192 -2.42 -27.18 -1.57
N LEU A 193 -1.98 -26.46 -0.54
CA LEU A 193 -2.88 -25.90 0.47
C LEU A 193 -3.87 -24.91 -0.17
N LEU A 194 -3.38 -23.99 -1.01
CA LEU A 194 -4.23 -23.04 -1.72
C LEU A 194 -5.22 -23.72 -2.66
N SER A 195 -4.80 -24.77 -3.37
CA SER A 195 -5.67 -25.55 -4.26
C SER A 195 -6.81 -26.24 -3.50
N ILE A 196 -6.57 -26.75 -2.29
CA ILE A 196 -7.63 -27.33 -1.45
C ILE A 196 -8.66 -26.25 -1.08
N TYR A 197 -8.22 -25.03 -0.72
CA TYR A 197 -9.15 -23.94 -0.40
C TYR A 197 -9.90 -23.39 -1.62
N ALA A 198 -9.33 -23.50 -2.82
CA ALA A 198 -10.01 -23.11 -4.05
C ALA A 198 -11.20 -24.05 -4.39
N GLN A 199 -11.27 -25.25 -3.80
CA GLN A 199 -12.19 -26.32 -4.21
C GLN A 199 -13.68 -26.14 -3.83
N GLU A 200 -14.10 -25.04 -3.19
CA GLU A 200 -15.54 -24.84 -2.90
C GLU A 200 -16.42 -24.66 -4.17
N ASP A 201 -15.85 -24.34 -5.34
CA ASP A 201 -16.58 -24.29 -6.63
C ASP A 201 -15.96 -25.17 -7.77
N VAL A 202 -14.81 -25.84 -7.55
CA VAL A 202 -13.98 -26.43 -8.64
C VAL A 202 -14.35 -27.88 -9.03
N TYR A 203 -15.24 -28.54 -8.29
CA TYR A 203 -15.63 -29.93 -8.59
C TYR A 203 -16.45 -30.13 -9.89
N GLN A 204 -16.75 -29.08 -10.66
CA GLN A 204 -17.48 -29.23 -11.93
C GLN A 204 -16.63 -29.15 -13.21
N GLU A 205 -15.38 -28.65 -13.18
CA GLU A 205 -14.66 -28.36 -14.45
C GLU A 205 -13.17 -28.75 -14.51
N CYS A 206 -12.60 -29.48 -13.53
CA CYS A 206 -11.22 -29.96 -13.65
C CYS A 206 -11.15 -31.36 -14.31
N PRO A 207 -10.61 -31.50 -15.56
CA PRO A 207 -10.53 -32.79 -16.25
C PRO A 207 -9.47 -33.76 -15.70
N TYR A 208 -8.73 -33.38 -14.65
CA TYR A 208 -7.69 -34.19 -14.02
C TYR A 208 -8.10 -34.82 -12.67
N VAL A 209 -9.36 -34.67 -12.26
CA VAL A 209 -9.90 -35.26 -11.01
C VAL A 209 -11.05 -36.23 -11.31
N GLN A 210 -11.03 -36.87 -12.48
CA GLN A 210 -11.86 -38.03 -12.78
C GLN A 210 -11.00 -39.28 -12.81
N GLU A 211 -10.70 -39.81 -11.62
CA GLU A 211 -10.43 -41.23 -11.38
C GLU A 211 -10.78 -41.59 -9.93
#